data_AF-A0A9W8BF38-F1
#
_entry.id   AF-A0A9W8BF38-F1
#
_cell.length_a   1.000
_cell.length_b   1.000
_cell.length_c   1.000
_cell.angle_alpha   90.00
_cell.angle_beta   90.00
_cell.angle_gamma   90.00
#
_symmetry.space_group_name_H-M   'P 1'
#
loop_
_entity.id
_entity.type
_entity.pdbx_description
1 polymer ?
#
loop_
_entity_poly.entity_id
_entity_poly.type
_entity_poly.pdbx_seq_one_letter_code
_entity_poly.pdbx_strand_id
1 'polypeptide(L)'
;MDDEDVCKASQAFDQWFACLTVGKQLSNYYRYGEKRGCGKHWSKLRLCMGMKLRSGESRKEIMREYREKEDAERNGQPSVLDVWTRRRDDRHPSANI
;
A
#
# COMPACT_ATOMS: atom_id res chain seq x y z
N MET A 1 -15.69 1.05 -3.14
CA MET A 1 -14.66 0.02 -3.40
C MET A 1 -15.14 -1.20 -2.65
N ASP A 2 -15.68 -2.17 -3.39
CA ASP A 2 -16.40 -3.31 -2.82
C ASP A 2 -15.41 -4.36 -2.27
N ASP A 3 -15.85 -5.20 -1.32
CA ASP A 3 -15.00 -6.20 -0.66
C ASP A 3 -14.33 -7.18 -1.64
N GLU A 4 -14.92 -7.35 -2.82
CA GLU A 4 -14.42 -8.19 -3.90
C GLU A 4 -13.18 -7.60 -4.60
N ASP A 5 -13.07 -6.28 -4.68
CA ASP A 5 -11.93 -5.59 -5.30
C ASP A 5 -10.67 -5.65 -4.42
N VAL A 6 -10.83 -5.67 -3.10
CA VAL A 6 -9.71 -5.68 -2.15
C VAL A 6 -9.00 -7.05 -2.12
N CYS A 7 -9.72 -8.15 -2.40
CA CYS A 7 -9.17 -9.51 -2.30
C CYS A 7 -9.31 -10.37 -3.57
N LYS A 8 -9.08 -9.79 -4.75
CA LYS A 8 -8.98 -10.59 -5.97
C LYS A 8 -7.67 -11.41 -5.97
N ALA A 9 -7.79 -12.73 -5.81
CA ALA A 9 -6.63 -13.62 -5.68
C ALA A 9 -5.67 -13.58 -6.88
N SER A 10 -6.19 -13.42 -8.10
CA SER A 10 -5.35 -13.28 -9.30
C SER A 10 -4.47 -12.03 -9.24
N GLN A 11 -5.02 -10.89 -8.82
CA GLN A 11 -4.26 -9.65 -8.68
C GLN A 11 -3.22 -9.74 -7.54
N ALA A 12 -3.57 -10.38 -6.42
CA ALA A 12 -2.62 -10.61 -5.34
C ALA A 12 -1.46 -11.52 -5.79
N PHE A 13 -1.74 -12.50 -6.64
CA PHE A 13 -0.72 -13.36 -7.23
C PHE A 13 0.20 -12.57 -8.17
N ASP A 14 -0.36 -11.79 -9.08
CA ASP A 14 0.41 -10.97 -10.02
C ASP A 14 1.36 -10.02 -9.28
N GLN A 15 0.90 -9.41 -8.17
CA GLN A 15 1.73 -8.55 -7.32
C GLN A 15 2.91 -9.30 -6.68
N TRP A 16 2.65 -10.49 -6.13
CA TRP A 16 3.69 -11.31 -5.53
C TRP A 16 4.70 -11.80 -6.56
N PHE A 17 4.22 -12.33 -7.69
CA PHE A 17 5.08 -12.81 -8.77
C PHE A 17 5.93 -11.67 -9.35
N ALA A 18 5.33 -10.51 -9.61
CA ALA A 18 6.06 -9.34 -10.08
C ALA A 18 7.14 -8.90 -9.08
N CYS A 19 6.93 -9.04 -7.78
CA CYS A 19 7.97 -8.75 -6.79
C CYS A 19 9.16 -9.72 -6.88
N LEU A 20 8.91 -10.99 -7.18
CA LEU A 20 9.95 -12.02 -7.29
C LEU A 20 10.77 -11.92 -8.58
N THR A 21 10.24 -11.28 -9.62
CA THR A 21 10.95 -11.18 -10.90
C THR A 21 12.35 -10.58 -10.76
N VAL A 22 13.33 -11.26 -11.39
CA VAL A 22 14.76 -10.92 -11.30
C VAL A 22 15.04 -9.48 -11.73
N GLY A 23 14.39 -9.00 -12.79
CA GLY A 23 14.62 -7.63 -13.28
C GLY A 23 14.27 -6.56 -12.24
N LYS A 24 13.15 -6.72 -11.51
CA LYS A 24 12.76 -5.81 -10.43
C LYS A 24 13.69 -5.91 -9.23
N GLN A 25 14.10 -7.13 -8.88
CA GLN A 25 15.02 -7.37 -7.76
C GLN A 25 16.41 -6.81 -8.05
N LEU A 26 16.91 -6.94 -9.28
CA LEU A 26 18.20 -6.40 -9.69
C LEU A 26 18.23 -4.87 -9.63
N SER A 27 17.15 -4.21 -10.07
CA SER A 27 17.06 -2.74 -9.97
C SER A 27 17.04 -2.26 -8.52
N ASN A 28 16.36 -2.99 -7.63
CA ASN A 28 16.33 -2.66 -6.21
C ASN A 28 17.72 -2.88 -5.57
N TYR A 29 18.32 -4.03 -5.84
CA TYR A 29 19.66 -4.36 -5.39
C TYR A 29 20.71 -3.36 -5.88
N TYR A 30 20.62 -2.91 -7.13
CA TYR A 30 21.51 -1.88 -7.66
C TYR A 30 21.38 -0.54 -6.94
N ARG A 31 20.15 -0.12 -6.61
CA ARG A 31 19.90 1.19 -5.96
C ARG A 31 20.17 1.20 -4.46
N TYR A 32 19.77 0.13 -3.77
CA TYR A 32 19.72 0.09 -2.31
C TYR A 32 20.66 -0.97 -1.70
N GLY A 33 21.30 -1.81 -2.52
CA GLY A 33 22.19 -2.86 -2.06
C GLY A 33 21.49 -4.08 -1.44
N GLU A 34 20.15 -4.10 -1.44
CA GLU A 34 19.36 -5.14 -0.81
C GLU A 34 18.29 -5.70 -1.75
N LYS A 35 17.91 -6.96 -1.51
CA LYS A 35 16.75 -7.56 -2.16
C LYS A 35 15.48 -6.99 -1.52
N ARG A 36 14.46 -6.70 -2.33
CA ARG A 36 13.16 -6.27 -1.80
C ARG A 36 12.49 -7.42 -1.06
N GLY A 37 12.03 -7.17 0.16
CA GLY A 37 11.17 -8.11 0.88
C GLY A 37 9.81 -8.28 0.20
N CYS A 38 9.53 -9.47 -0.33
CA CYS A 38 8.23 -9.79 -0.96
C CYS A 38 7.20 -10.39 0.02
N GLY A 39 7.51 -10.44 1.32
CA GLY A 39 6.68 -11.08 2.35
C GLY A 39 5.28 -10.49 2.46
N LYS A 40 5.13 -9.16 2.35
CA LYS A 40 3.83 -8.48 2.41
C LYS A 40 2.86 -8.97 1.32
N HIS A 41 3.36 -9.09 0.08
CA HIS A 41 2.55 -9.59 -1.04
C HIS A 41 2.17 -11.06 -0.87
N TRP A 42 3.07 -11.86 -0.31
CA TRP A 42 2.80 -13.27 -0.04
C TRP A 42 1.72 -13.46 1.04
N SER A 43 1.80 -12.69 2.14
CA SER A 43 0.79 -12.70 3.20
C SER A 43 -0.58 -12.30 2.66
N LYS A 44 -0.64 -11.27 1.80
CA LYS A 44 -1.87 -10.86 1.12
C LYS A 44 -2.44 -11.96 0.23
N LEU A 45 -1.59 -12.63 -0.55
CA LEU A 45 -2.01 -13.75 -1.39
C LEU A 45 -2.59 -14.90 -0.55
N ARG A 46 -1.91 -15.29 0.54
CA ARG A 46 -2.42 -16.32 1.47
C ARG A 46 -3.74 -15.95 2.10
N LEU A 47 -3.89 -14.69 2.51
CA LEU A 47 -5.15 -14.18 3.06
C LEU A 47 -6.26 -14.36 2.03
N CYS A 48 -6.10 -13.83 0.82
CA CYS A 48 -7.15 -13.88 -0.22
C CYS A 48 -7.48 -15.30 -0.68
N MET A 49 -6.50 -16.20 -0.78
CA MET A 49 -6.78 -17.61 -1.07
C MET A 49 -7.62 -18.27 0.05
N GLY A 50 -7.36 -17.93 1.32
CA GLY A 50 -8.11 -18.43 2.46
C GLY A 50 -9.55 -17.89 2.58
N MET A 51 -9.83 -16.70 2.04
CA MET A 51 -11.16 -16.06 2.14
C MET A 51 -12.27 -16.83 1.43
N LYS A 52 -11.93 -17.63 0.40
CA LYS A 52 -12.89 -18.45 -0.35
C LYS A 52 -13.51 -19.57 0.52
N LEU A 53 -12.78 -20.05 1.53
CA LEU A 53 -13.25 -21.11 2.43
C LEU A 53 -14.01 -20.57 3.66
N ARG A 54 -13.99 -19.26 3.91
CA ARG A 54 -14.59 -18.64 5.11
C ARG A 54 -16.07 -18.29 4.88
N SER A 55 -16.87 -18.27 5.96
CA SER A 55 -18.25 -17.80 5.94
C SER A 55 -18.34 -16.29 5.67
N GLY A 56 -19.49 -15.80 5.20
CA GLY A 56 -19.66 -14.39 4.79
C GLY A 56 -19.41 -13.37 5.90
N GLU A 57 -19.85 -13.65 7.13
CA GLU A 57 -19.68 -12.75 8.28
C GLU A 57 -18.22 -12.70 8.74
N SER A 58 -17.60 -13.87 8.97
CA SER A 58 -16.18 -13.95 9.35
C SER A 58 -15.26 -13.35 8.30
N ARG A 59 -15.66 -13.40 7.01
CA ARG A 59 -14.90 -12.80 5.92
C ARG A 59 -14.85 -11.28 6.02
N LYS A 60 -15.98 -10.64 6.32
CA LYS A 60 -16.08 -9.17 6.41
C LYS A 60 -15.23 -8.63 7.56
N GLU A 61 -15.27 -9.30 8.72
CA GLU A 61 -14.50 -8.92 9.89
C GLU A 61 -12.97 -8.96 9.61
N ILE A 62 -12.49 -10.07 9.06
CA ILE A 62 -11.06 -10.21 8.69
C ILE A 62 -10.62 -9.16 7.66
N MET A 63 -11.48 -8.84 6.69
CA MET A 63 -11.18 -7.79 5.71
C MET A 63 -11.16 -6.40 6.32
N ARG A 64 -11.99 -6.15 7.34
CA ARG A 64 -11.97 -4.90 8.11
C ARG A 64 -10.63 -4.76 8.84
N GLU A 65 -10.23 -5.76 9.60
CA GLU A 65 -8.94 -5.76 10.31
C GLU A 65 -7.75 -5.59 9.36
N TYR A 66 -7.79 -6.23 8.19
CA TYR A 66 -6.72 -6.09 7.19
C TYR A 66 -6.62 -4.66 6.64
N ARG A 67 -7.76 -4.01 6.38
CA ARG A 67 -7.80 -2.61 5.93
C ARG A 67 -7.30 -1.66 7.00
N GLU A 68 -7.73 -1.84 8.25
CA GLU A 68 -7.27 -1.03 9.37
C GLU A 68 -5.75 -1.11 9.54
N LYS A 69 -5.14 -2.30 9.37
CA LYS A 69 -3.69 -2.47 9.38
C LYS A 69 -3.00 -1.74 8.23
N GLU A 70 -3.50 -1.88 7.00
CA GLU A 70 -2.94 -1.19 5.83
C GLU A 70 -3.08 0.34 5.93
N ASP A 71 -4.19 0.82 6.47
CA ASP A 71 -4.44 2.25 6.70
C ASP A 71 -3.51 2.79 7.78
N ALA A 72 -3.30 2.05 8.87
CA ALA A 72 -2.34 2.40 9.91
C ALA A 72 -0.90 2.47 9.37
N GLU A 73 -0.47 1.48 8.57
CA GLU A 73 0.85 1.50 7.92
C GLU A 73 1.00 2.68 6.97
N ARG A 74 -0.03 2.98 6.16
CA ARG A 74 -0.01 4.09 5.20
C ARG A 74 0.05 5.44 5.91
N ASN A 75 -0.74 5.62 6.98
CA ASN A 75 -0.79 6.87 7.74
C ASN A 75 0.46 7.07 8.60
N GLY A 76 1.14 5.99 9.00
CA GLY A 76 2.39 6.06 9.77
C GLY A 76 3.63 6.41 8.93
N GLN A 77 3.55 6.35 7.60
CA GLN A 77 4.67 6.76 6.75
C GLN A 77 4.78 8.29 6.68
N PRO A 78 6.00 8.86 6.74
CA PRO A 78 6.19 10.30 6.66
C PRO A 78 5.69 10.79 5.30
N SER A 79 4.71 11.69 5.33
CA SER A 79 4.19 12.29 4.11
C SER A 79 5.14 13.39 3.63
N VAL A 80 5.22 13.62 2.32
CA VAL A 80 6.01 14.75 1.79
C VAL A 80 5.54 16.09 2.33
N LEU A 81 4.26 16.23 2.69
CA LEU A 81 3.70 17.43 3.31
C LEU A 81 4.28 17.71 4.70
N ASP A 82 4.87 16.70 5.35
CA ASP A 82 5.55 16.85 6.64
C ASP A 82 6.91 17.56 6.50
N VAL A 83 7.55 17.42 5.33
CA VAL A 83 8.85 18.08 5.05
C VAL A 83 8.70 19.56 4.69
N TRP A 84 7.55 19.96 4.13
CA TRP A 84 7.35 21.31 3.59
C TRP A 84 6.29 22.09 4.38
N THR A 85 6.68 23.20 5.00
CA THR A 85 5.71 24.14 5.56
C THR A 85 4.96 24.87 4.44
N ARG A 86 3.62 24.90 4.53
CA ARG A 86 2.78 25.65 3.59
C ARG A 86 3.27 27.10 3.52
N ARG A 87 3.69 27.56 2.33
CA ARG A 87 4.03 28.98 2.13
C ARG A 87 2.81 29.80 2.52
N ARG A 88 2.98 30.75 3.44
CA ARG A 88 1.95 31.76 3.66
C ARG A 88 1.94 32.61 2.40
N ASP A 89 0.77 32.75 1.80
CA ASP A 89 0.54 33.68 0.71
C ASP A 89 0.57 35.08 1.32
N ASP A 90 1.76 35.65 1.44
CA ASP A 90 2.01 37.06 1.71
C ASP A 90 1.78 37.85 0.42
N ARG A 91 0.59 37.71 -0.16
CA ARG A 91 0.04 38.74 -1.05
C ARG A 91 -0.07 40.02 -0.25
N HIS A 92 0.96 40.85 -0.39
CA HIS A 92 1.00 42.24 0.00
C HIS A 92 -0.35 42.90 -0.33
N PRO A 93 -1.10 43.45 0.64
CA PRO A 93 -2.28 44.24 0.31
C PRO A 93 -1.81 45.47 -0.46
N SER A 94 -2.26 45.57 -1.72
CA SER A 94 -2.38 46.81 -2.52
C SER A 94 -1.30 47.88 -2.30
N ALA A 95 -0.27 47.88 -3.17
CA ALA A 95 0.38 49.14 -3.51
C ALA A 95 -0.66 49.98 -4.29
N ASN A 96 -1.16 51.04 -3.67
CA ASN A 96 -1.90 52.10 -4.38
C ASN A 96 -0.95 52.74 -5.40
N ILE A 97 -1.27 52.59 -6.68
CA ILE A 97 -0.86 53.47 -7.78
C ILE A 97 -2.14 54.01 -8.41
#